data_AF-A0A1C5IVE0-F1
#
_entry.id   AF-A0A1C5IVE0-F1
#
_cell.length_a   1.000
_cell.length_b   1.000
_cell.length_c   1.000
_cell.angle_alpha   90.00
_cell.angle_beta   90.00
_cell.angle_gamma   90.00
#
_symmetry.space_group_name_H-M   'P 1'
#
loop_
_entity.id
_entity.type
_entity.pdbx_description
1 polymer ?
#
loop_
_entity_poly.entity_id
_entity_poly.type
_entity_poly.pdbx_seq_one_letter_code
_entity_poly.pdbx_strand_id
1 'polypeptide(L)'
;MSPRTSPARRTLGVLSALVLAVAAVGLVEAPASANTRVCHAGDLGTYGQCVAGMNANAYDQIVITSMIQVPDGHTGGYAISGVSGKRISGAGDGVGFHYQGRQSTSIVSIHHSQHVVVENLRLSGSFDGSESFRCTDGCGAPVFVFGENGSTQHITFDRVHIRNVRADAAVVLGTWHLNWWGSTIENAGEMGLHLGYDEPVRHNRYVRVEWNTFRDIRVNALWLQVSGAGGHWDNGVANNYFERNHRAGIYSCGGRICDGGQIVIAPGASWLTLYKNVVTDSSCGVCVNGDAHGIEMNTLTGVKILDNRVSNHSGISIYANSNSVLNDLEISWNQLFGNDRNAPQLDRSGVQRNNVVVQGNSA
;
A
#
# COMPACT_ATOMS: atom_id res chain seq x y z
N MET A 1 -65.61 4.58 -44.73
CA MET A 1 -65.19 5.97 -45.01
C MET A 1 -63.74 6.13 -44.55
N SER A 2 -62.89 6.45 -45.53
CA SER A 2 -61.49 6.91 -45.54
C SER A 2 -60.48 6.48 -44.46
N PRO A 3 -59.38 5.82 -44.86
CA PRO A 3 -58.13 5.78 -44.09
C PRO A 3 -57.33 7.07 -44.35
N ARG A 4 -56.68 7.62 -43.31
CA ARG A 4 -55.74 8.73 -43.45
C ARG A 4 -54.30 8.21 -43.47
N THR A 5 -53.62 8.58 -44.54
CA THR A 5 -52.20 8.42 -44.86
C THR A 5 -51.33 9.48 -44.14
N SER A 6 -50.15 9.04 -43.65
CA SER A 6 -48.79 9.66 -43.49
C SER A 6 -48.58 11.19 -43.66
N PRO A 7 -47.53 11.84 -43.07
CA PRO A 7 -46.13 11.36 -43.13
C PRO A 7 -45.16 11.67 -41.95
N ALA A 8 -44.00 11.03 -42.09
CA ALA A 8 -42.74 11.12 -41.37
C ALA A 8 -42.23 12.50 -40.92
N ARG A 9 -41.50 12.49 -39.79
CA ARG A 9 -40.29 13.31 -39.59
C ARG A 9 -39.18 12.49 -38.92
N ARG A 10 -38.01 12.54 -39.55
CA ARG A 10 -36.71 11.99 -39.15
C ARG A 10 -36.11 12.80 -38.00
N THR A 11 -35.35 12.13 -37.13
CA THR A 11 -33.97 12.47 -36.69
C THR A 11 -33.49 11.33 -35.77
N LEU A 12 -32.72 10.36 -36.31
CA LEU A 12 -31.31 10.14 -35.99
C LEU A 12 -30.83 10.67 -34.63
N GLY A 13 -30.60 9.74 -33.71
CA GLY A 13 -29.75 9.90 -32.52
C GLY A 13 -28.87 8.65 -32.40
N VAL A 14 -27.81 8.61 -33.21
CA VAL A 14 -26.66 7.72 -33.01
C VAL A 14 -25.75 8.42 -32.02
N LEU A 15 -25.51 7.81 -30.86
CA LEU A 15 -24.37 8.04 -29.96
C LEU A 15 -24.61 7.07 -28.78
N SER A 16 -23.69 6.24 -28.32
CA SER A 16 -22.37 5.79 -28.76
C SER A 16 -22.06 4.73 -27.71
N ALA A 17 -22.02 3.45 -28.09
CA ALA A 17 -21.45 2.44 -27.22
C ALA A 17 -19.96 2.74 -27.11
N LEU A 18 -19.56 3.41 -26.02
CA LEU A 18 -18.16 3.55 -25.67
C LEU A 18 -17.70 2.18 -25.15
N VAL A 19 -17.33 1.33 -26.10
CA VAL A 19 -16.47 0.18 -25.84
C VAL A 19 -15.20 0.76 -25.22
N LEU A 20 -14.97 0.51 -23.93
CA LEU A 20 -13.65 0.66 -23.33
C LEU A 20 -12.74 -0.31 -24.08
N ALA A 21 -12.03 0.21 -25.07
CA ALA A 21 -10.80 -0.39 -25.51
C ALA A 21 -9.85 -0.31 -24.32
N VAL A 22 -9.74 -1.42 -23.60
CA VAL A 22 -8.57 -1.70 -22.77
C VAL A 22 -7.41 -1.68 -23.74
N ALA A 23 -6.74 -0.53 -23.86
CA ALA A 23 -5.42 -0.49 -24.43
C ALA A 23 -4.55 -1.27 -23.44
N ALA A 24 -4.45 -2.58 -23.68
CA ALA A 24 -3.29 -3.35 -23.32
C ALA A 24 -2.13 -2.74 -24.12
N VAL A 25 -1.64 -1.60 -23.63
CA VAL A 25 -0.29 -1.16 -23.94
C VAL A 25 0.56 -2.23 -23.28
N GLY A 26 0.91 -3.26 -24.07
CA GLY A 26 2.01 -4.13 -23.72
C GLY A 26 3.15 -3.19 -23.35
N LEU A 27 3.56 -3.25 -22.08
CA LEU A 27 4.86 -2.76 -21.67
C LEU A 27 5.85 -3.56 -22.53
N VAL A 28 6.17 -3.01 -23.70
CA VAL A 28 7.35 -3.39 -24.43
C VAL A 28 8.46 -3.05 -23.45
N GLU A 29 9.03 -4.07 -22.81
CA GLU A 29 10.25 -3.92 -22.03
C GLU A 29 11.19 -3.08 -22.86
N ALA A 30 11.53 -1.88 -22.37
CA ALA A 30 12.58 -1.11 -22.98
C ALA A 30 13.78 -2.06 -23.08
N PRO A 31 14.34 -2.29 -24.29
CA PRO A 31 15.40 -3.26 -24.46
C PRO A 31 16.50 -2.89 -23.46
N ALA A 32 16.83 -3.83 -22.57
CA ALA A 32 17.94 -3.69 -21.66
C ALA A 32 19.14 -3.23 -22.50
N SER A 33 19.72 -2.09 -22.12
CA SER A 33 20.93 -1.56 -22.75
C SER A 33 21.90 -2.73 -22.96
N ALA A 34 22.49 -2.85 -24.15
CA ALA A 34 23.37 -3.96 -24.53
C ALA A 34 24.63 -4.12 -23.62
N ASN A 35 24.79 -3.24 -22.62
CA ASN A 35 25.86 -3.25 -21.63
C ASN A 35 25.36 -3.42 -20.17
N THR A 36 24.12 -3.86 -19.91
CA THR A 36 23.65 -4.09 -18.54
C THR A 36 24.50 -5.17 -17.86
N ARG A 37 25.19 -4.81 -16.77
CA ARG A 37 26.00 -5.74 -15.98
C ARG A 37 25.10 -6.47 -14.99
N VAL A 38 24.90 -7.76 -15.21
CA VAL A 38 23.96 -8.59 -14.45
C VAL A 38 24.69 -9.49 -13.46
N CYS A 39 24.18 -9.59 -12.24
CA CYS A 39 24.56 -10.60 -11.26
C CYS A 39 23.40 -11.55 -11.00
N HIS A 40 23.63 -12.86 -11.08
CA HIS A 40 22.63 -13.87 -10.80
C HIS A 40 22.79 -14.41 -9.37
N ALA A 41 21.73 -14.38 -8.59
CA ALA A 41 21.71 -14.88 -7.22
C ALA A 41 20.72 -16.05 -7.08
N GLY A 42 21.24 -17.21 -6.71
CA GLY A 42 20.47 -18.44 -6.48
C GLY A 42 20.46 -18.90 -5.02
N ASP A 43 21.21 -18.21 -4.15
CA ASP A 43 21.28 -18.47 -2.72
C ASP A 43 21.62 -17.18 -1.97
N LEU A 44 21.63 -17.26 -0.64
CA LEU A 44 21.82 -16.11 0.23
C LEU A 44 23.26 -15.53 0.15
N GLY A 45 24.26 -16.38 -0.09
CA GLY A 45 25.66 -15.95 -0.21
C GLY A 45 25.92 -15.21 -1.51
N THR A 46 25.44 -15.76 -2.63
CA THR A 46 25.49 -15.13 -3.95
C THR A 46 24.69 -13.83 -3.99
N TYR A 47 23.52 -13.78 -3.34
CA TYR A 47 22.77 -12.53 -3.20
C TYR A 47 23.58 -11.45 -2.47
N GLY A 48 24.24 -11.80 -1.37
CA GLY A 48 25.13 -10.87 -0.66
C GLY A 48 26.27 -10.33 -1.51
N GLN A 49 26.91 -11.20 -2.29
CA GLN A 49 27.95 -10.80 -3.23
C GLN A 49 27.41 -9.88 -4.34
N CYS A 50 26.22 -10.18 -4.86
CA CYS A 50 25.56 -9.35 -5.86
C CYS A 50 25.21 -7.95 -5.31
N VAL A 51 24.71 -7.86 -4.08
CA VAL A 51 24.39 -6.58 -3.42
C VAL A 51 25.68 -5.78 -3.16
N ALA A 52 26.74 -6.42 -2.66
CA ALA A 52 28.04 -5.77 -2.51
C ALA A 52 28.58 -5.24 -3.85
N GLY A 53 28.47 -6.04 -4.92
CA GLY A 53 28.83 -5.62 -6.27
C GLY A 53 27.96 -4.49 -6.81
N MET A 54 26.66 -4.48 -6.53
CA MET A 54 25.76 -3.38 -6.90
C MET A 54 26.16 -2.07 -6.22
N ASN A 55 26.45 -2.11 -4.92
CA ASN A 55 26.93 -0.94 -4.15
C ASN A 55 28.31 -0.46 -4.62
N ALA A 56 29.19 -1.38 -5.03
CA ALA A 56 30.48 -1.06 -5.67
C ALA A 56 30.33 -0.62 -7.14
N ASN A 57 29.10 -0.47 -7.63
CA ASN A 57 28.79 -0.15 -9.02
C ASN A 57 29.39 -1.14 -10.04
N ALA A 58 29.59 -2.40 -9.68
CA ALA A 58 30.01 -3.48 -10.57
C ALA A 58 28.83 -4.07 -11.36
N TYR A 59 27.63 -4.03 -10.79
CA TYR A 59 26.39 -4.52 -11.41
C TYR A 59 25.33 -3.43 -11.48
N ASP A 60 24.51 -3.50 -12.52
CA ASP A 60 23.34 -2.64 -12.73
C ASP A 60 22.05 -3.39 -12.35
N GLN A 61 22.08 -4.73 -12.43
CA GLN A 61 20.95 -5.58 -12.14
C GLN A 61 21.33 -6.80 -11.31
N ILE A 62 20.47 -7.16 -10.36
CA ILE A 62 20.48 -8.46 -9.68
C ILE A 62 19.28 -9.26 -10.17
N VAL A 63 19.53 -10.46 -10.66
CA VAL A 63 18.49 -11.41 -11.07
C VAL A 63 18.43 -12.54 -10.05
N ILE A 64 17.31 -12.65 -9.34
CA ILE A 64 17.04 -13.77 -8.43
C ILE A 64 16.59 -14.97 -9.26
N THR A 65 17.34 -16.07 -9.20
CA THR A 65 17.13 -17.25 -10.06
C THR A 65 16.43 -18.41 -9.35
N SER A 66 16.22 -18.32 -8.04
CA SER A 66 15.62 -19.38 -7.22
C SER A 66 14.78 -18.78 -6.06
N MET A 67 14.10 -19.63 -5.30
CA MET A 67 13.57 -19.24 -3.99
C MET A 67 14.68 -19.36 -2.92
N ILE A 68 15.32 -18.25 -2.63
CA ILE A 68 16.43 -18.16 -1.67
C ILE A 68 15.90 -18.36 -0.25
N GLN A 69 16.44 -19.36 0.44
CA GLN A 69 16.09 -19.65 1.82
C GLN A 69 16.82 -18.70 2.77
N VAL A 70 16.06 -17.98 3.59
CA VAL A 70 16.58 -17.08 4.64
C VAL A 70 16.45 -17.82 5.98
N PRO A 71 17.58 -18.20 6.62
CA PRO A 71 17.55 -18.97 7.87
C PRO A 71 16.80 -18.26 9.00
N ASP A 72 16.31 -19.05 9.97
CA ASP A 72 15.72 -18.54 11.20
C ASP A 72 16.68 -17.59 11.93
N GLY A 73 16.20 -16.38 12.24
CA GLY A 73 16.98 -15.38 12.98
C GLY A 73 18.19 -14.87 12.21
N HIS A 74 18.18 -14.96 10.87
CA HIS A 74 19.25 -14.41 10.05
C HIS A 74 19.54 -12.94 10.40
N THR A 75 20.79 -12.69 10.80
CA THR A 75 21.31 -11.37 11.13
C THR A 75 22.16 -10.84 9.99
N GLY A 76 21.95 -9.58 9.60
CA GLY A 76 22.68 -8.94 8.50
C GLY A 76 21.78 -8.72 7.30
N GLY A 77 21.09 -7.57 7.28
CA GLY A 77 20.27 -7.18 6.15
C GLY A 77 21.12 -6.82 4.94
N TYR A 78 20.51 -6.89 3.75
CA TYR A 78 21.18 -6.54 2.51
C TYR A 78 20.85 -5.11 2.13
N ALA A 79 21.68 -4.19 2.63
CA ALA A 79 21.55 -2.76 2.36
C ALA A 79 22.06 -2.41 0.96
N ILE A 80 21.15 -1.96 0.12
CA ILE A 80 21.40 -1.33 -1.18
C ILE A 80 21.45 0.16 -0.91
N SER A 81 22.65 0.74 -0.99
CA SER A 81 22.87 2.09 -0.48
C SER A 81 23.77 2.92 -1.37
N GLY A 82 23.40 4.20 -1.55
CA GLY A 82 24.19 5.15 -2.33
C GLY A 82 24.23 4.83 -3.82
N VAL A 83 23.22 4.11 -4.34
CA VAL A 83 23.19 3.69 -5.75
C VAL A 83 22.15 4.47 -6.55
N SER A 84 22.36 4.54 -7.87
CA SER A 84 21.39 5.10 -8.80
C SER A 84 21.21 4.21 -10.03
N GLY A 85 19.99 4.12 -10.54
CA GLY A 85 19.65 3.41 -11.79
C GLY A 85 19.86 1.89 -11.68
N LYS A 86 19.40 1.30 -10.57
CA LYS A 86 19.61 -0.12 -10.25
C LYS A 86 18.32 -0.92 -10.30
N ARG A 87 18.44 -2.21 -10.60
CA ARG A 87 17.30 -3.13 -10.68
C ARG A 87 17.55 -4.41 -9.88
N ILE A 88 16.51 -4.88 -9.18
CA ILE A 88 16.44 -6.21 -8.59
C ILE A 88 15.21 -6.88 -9.18
N SER A 89 15.38 -8.04 -9.80
CA SER A 89 14.28 -8.69 -10.53
C SER A 89 14.29 -10.20 -10.30
N GLY A 90 13.11 -10.82 -10.26
CA GLY A 90 13.00 -12.27 -10.36
C GLY A 90 13.08 -12.77 -11.80
N ALA A 91 13.82 -13.85 -12.03
CA ALA A 91 13.93 -14.52 -13.33
C ALA A 91 12.63 -15.18 -13.84
N GLY A 92 11.60 -15.29 -12.99
CA GLY A 92 10.32 -15.89 -13.35
C GLY A 92 9.36 -16.03 -12.17
N ASP A 93 8.18 -16.59 -12.44
CA ASP A 93 7.15 -16.77 -11.43
C ASP A 93 7.62 -17.72 -10.32
N GLY A 94 7.70 -17.22 -9.09
CA GLY A 94 8.00 -18.05 -7.92
C GLY A 94 9.42 -17.99 -7.40
N VAL A 95 10.27 -17.11 -7.93
CA VAL A 95 11.58 -16.81 -7.35
C VAL A 95 11.49 -15.67 -6.32
N GLY A 96 12.49 -15.58 -5.45
CA GLY A 96 12.55 -14.55 -4.41
C GLY A 96 13.14 -15.10 -3.12
N PHE A 97 12.51 -14.81 -1.99
CA PHE A 97 13.04 -15.11 -0.66
C PHE A 97 11.99 -15.76 0.24
N HIS A 98 12.41 -16.78 0.99
CA HIS A 98 11.58 -17.49 1.97
C HIS A 98 12.25 -17.52 3.35
N TYR A 99 11.65 -16.84 4.32
CA TYR A 99 12.09 -16.85 5.72
C TYR A 99 11.63 -18.13 6.42
N GLN A 100 12.58 -18.92 6.92
CA GLN A 100 12.33 -20.23 7.52
C GLN A 100 11.85 -20.14 8.99
N GLY A 101 11.94 -18.97 9.62
CA GLY A 101 11.58 -18.78 11.02
C GLY A 101 11.41 -17.32 11.40
N ARG A 102 12.09 -16.88 12.46
CA ARG A 102 12.12 -15.49 12.92
C ARG A 102 12.68 -14.60 11.83
N GLN A 103 11.95 -13.52 11.55
CA GLN A 103 12.34 -12.49 10.60
C GLN A 103 13.01 -11.37 11.39
N SER A 104 14.33 -11.40 11.53
CA SER A 104 15.09 -10.38 12.27
C SER A 104 15.67 -9.28 11.39
N THR A 105 15.54 -9.39 10.06
CA THR A 105 16.15 -8.44 9.13
C THR A 105 15.41 -8.35 7.80
N SER A 106 15.58 -7.21 7.15
CA SER A 106 15.07 -6.92 5.81
C SER A 106 16.01 -7.46 4.74
N ILE A 107 15.44 -8.19 3.78
CA ILE A 107 16.19 -8.78 2.66
C ILE A 107 16.30 -7.81 1.48
N VAL A 108 15.35 -6.87 1.37
CA VAL A 108 15.41 -5.74 0.45
C VAL A 108 15.44 -4.47 1.29
N SER A 109 16.64 -3.94 1.53
CA SER A 109 16.83 -2.69 2.26
C SER A 109 17.40 -1.63 1.32
N ILE A 110 16.69 -0.52 1.10
CA ILE A 110 17.13 0.55 0.19
C ILE A 110 17.34 1.85 0.99
N HIS A 111 18.55 2.41 0.90
CA HIS A 111 18.96 3.61 1.63
C HIS A 111 19.66 4.61 0.71
N HIS A 112 19.43 5.91 0.89
CA HIS A 112 20.15 6.98 0.18
C HIS A 112 20.33 6.71 -1.34
N SER A 113 19.30 6.18 -2.00
CA SER A 113 19.40 5.65 -3.36
C SER A 113 18.32 6.21 -4.28
N GLN A 114 18.60 6.22 -5.58
CA GLN A 114 17.72 6.85 -6.57
C GLN A 114 17.42 5.93 -7.75
N HIS A 115 16.23 6.02 -8.34
CA HIS A 115 15.88 5.22 -9.52
C HIS A 115 16.15 3.72 -9.34
N VAL A 116 15.67 3.17 -8.22
CA VAL A 116 15.79 1.74 -7.92
C VAL A 116 14.46 1.05 -8.22
N VAL A 117 14.52 -0.01 -9.03
CA VAL A 117 13.36 -0.83 -9.38
C VAL A 117 13.50 -2.21 -8.74
N VAL A 118 12.48 -2.64 -8.02
CA VAL A 118 12.34 -4.00 -7.48
C VAL A 118 11.12 -4.63 -8.12
N GLU A 119 11.29 -5.71 -8.87
CA GLU A 119 10.18 -6.26 -9.65
C GLU A 119 10.14 -7.79 -9.74
N ASN A 120 8.93 -8.32 -9.92
CA ASN A 120 8.71 -9.75 -10.15
C ASN A 120 9.33 -10.65 -9.06
N LEU A 121 9.13 -10.31 -7.78
CA LEU A 121 9.71 -11.04 -6.65
C LEU A 121 8.62 -11.58 -5.71
N ARG A 122 8.88 -12.75 -5.12
CA ARG A 122 8.11 -13.26 -3.98
C ARG A 122 8.92 -13.17 -2.69
N LEU A 123 8.38 -12.48 -1.70
CA LEU A 123 8.91 -12.44 -0.34
C LEU A 123 7.95 -13.23 0.53
N SER A 124 8.40 -14.29 1.17
CA SER A 124 7.51 -15.15 1.96
C SER A 124 8.12 -15.52 3.29
N GLY A 125 7.29 -15.85 4.26
CA GLY A 125 7.72 -16.46 5.50
C GLY A 125 6.86 -17.67 5.88
N SER A 126 7.01 -18.09 7.13
CA SER A 126 6.31 -19.22 7.73
C SER A 126 5.23 -18.79 8.72
N PHE A 127 4.75 -17.53 8.66
CA PHE A 127 3.68 -17.08 9.55
C PHE A 127 2.38 -17.81 9.21
N ASP A 128 1.74 -18.36 10.25
CA ASP A 128 0.52 -19.16 10.15
C ASP A 128 -0.77 -18.32 10.14
N GLY A 129 -0.67 -17.01 10.34
CA GLY A 129 -1.83 -16.12 10.42
C GLY A 129 -2.47 -16.05 11.80
N SER A 130 -1.82 -16.57 12.85
CA SER A 130 -2.39 -16.60 14.20
C SER A 130 -2.72 -15.20 14.74
N GLU A 131 -3.96 -15.01 15.21
CA GLU A 131 -4.43 -13.76 15.82
C GLU A 131 -3.80 -13.49 17.18
N SER A 132 -3.28 -14.52 17.86
CA SER A 132 -2.63 -14.40 19.17
C SER A 132 -1.14 -14.05 19.07
N PHE A 133 -0.56 -14.11 17.87
CA PHE A 133 0.85 -13.81 17.63
C PHE A 133 1.22 -12.43 18.20
N ARG A 134 2.36 -12.27 18.86
CA ARG A 134 2.87 -10.94 19.21
C ARG A 134 4.31 -10.90 18.77
N CYS A 135 4.70 -9.84 18.08
CA CYS A 135 6.10 -9.63 17.82
C CYS A 135 6.80 -9.26 19.14
N THR A 136 7.52 -10.19 19.75
CA THR A 136 8.23 -9.98 21.02
C THR A 136 9.75 -10.04 20.87
N ASP A 137 10.23 -10.43 19.69
CA ASP A 137 11.63 -10.77 19.40
C ASP A 137 12.25 -9.94 18.27
N GLY A 138 11.65 -8.79 17.92
CA GLY A 138 12.19 -7.85 16.92
C GLY A 138 11.97 -8.33 15.49
N CYS A 139 10.73 -8.24 15.02
CA CYS A 139 10.31 -8.68 13.69
C CYS A 139 10.65 -7.59 12.67
N GLY A 140 11.68 -7.84 11.87
CA GLY A 140 12.06 -6.98 10.75
C GLY A 140 11.16 -7.23 9.55
N ALA A 141 10.68 -6.14 8.93
CA ALA A 141 9.96 -6.20 7.68
C ALA A 141 10.86 -6.76 6.56
N PRO A 142 10.36 -7.63 5.65
CA PRO A 142 11.14 -8.09 4.50
C PRO A 142 11.67 -6.96 3.62
N VAL A 143 10.87 -5.89 3.48
CA VAL A 143 11.21 -4.69 2.73
C VAL A 143 11.35 -3.51 3.68
N PHE A 144 12.48 -2.83 3.58
CA PHE A 144 12.73 -1.57 4.28
C PHE A 144 13.28 -0.54 3.31
N VAL A 145 12.64 0.61 3.22
CA VAL A 145 13.13 1.74 2.41
C VAL A 145 13.24 2.95 3.30
N PHE A 146 14.40 3.60 3.25
CA PHE A 146 14.69 4.71 4.13
C PHE A 146 15.39 5.83 3.37
N GLY A 147 14.87 7.04 3.54
CA GLY A 147 15.51 8.28 3.10
C GLY A 147 15.41 9.35 4.16
N GLU A 148 16.40 10.22 4.19
CA GLU A 148 16.36 11.48 4.92
C GLU A 148 16.40 12.63 3.92
N ASN A 149 15.53 13.63 4.06
CA ASN A 149 15.53 14.82 3.18
C ASN A 149 15.55 14.52 1.67
N GLY A 150 14.81 13.50 1.22
CA GLY A 150 14.75 13.15 -0.20
C GLY A 150 16.00 12.44 -0.75
N SER A 151 16.91 11.99 0.12
CA SER A 151 18.09 11.20 -0.30
C SER A 151 17.71 9.85 -0.92
N THR A 152 16.52 9.33 -0.62
CA THR A 152 15.94 8.17 -1.30
C THR A 152 14.74 8.60 -2.13
N GLN A 153 14.84 8.43 -3.45
CA GLN A 153 13.78 8.87 -4.36
C GLN A 153 13.64 8.03 -5.63
N HIS A 154 12.47 8.09 -6.28
CA HIS A 154 12.16 7.32 -7.50
C HIS A 154 12.34 5.81 -7.29
N ILE A 155 11.71 5.29 -6.23
CA ILE A 155 11.75 3.86 -5.89
C ILE A 155 10.48 3.22 -6.42
N THR A 156 10.62 2.12 -7.16
CA THR A 156 9.48 1.39 -7.74
C THR A 156 9.48 -0.06 -7.29
N PHE A 157 8.35 -0.50 -6.76
CA PHE A 157 8.02 -1.90 -6.53
C PHE A 157 6.92 -2.30 -7.51
N ASP A 158 7.20 -3.25 -8.39
CA ASP A 158 6.30 -3.67 -9.46
C ASP A 158 6.14 -5.19 -9.49
N ARG A 159 4.92 -5.71 -9.30
CA ARG A 159 4.66 -7.16 -9.17
C ARG A 159 5.52 -7.82 -8.06
N VAL A 160 5.55 -7.21 -6.88
CA VAL A 160 6.20 -7.76 -5.69
C VAL A 160 5.15 -8.37 -4.78
N HIS A 161 5.29 -9.65 -4.45
CA HIS A 161 4.30 -10.39 -3.67
C HIS A 161 4.88 -10.79 -2.33
N ILE A 162 4.33 -10.22 -1.25
CA ILE A 162 4.76 -10.47 0.13
C ILE A 162 3.70 -11.30 0.86
N ARG A 163 4.06 -12.47 1.40
CA ARG A 163 3.10 -13.40 2.03
C ARG A 163 3.60 -14.04 3.32
N ASN A 164 2.70 -14.29 4.27
CA ASN A 164 2.99 -15.11 5.45
C ASN A 164 4.19 -14.57 6.25
N VAL A 165 4.22 -13.27 6.49
CA VAL A 165 5.30 -12.60 7.22
C VAL A 165 4.83 -12.28 8.63
N ARG A 166 5.71 -12.40 9.62
CA ARG A 166 5.44 -12.15 11.05
C ARG A 166 5.49 -10.66 11.40
N ALA A 167 6.14 -9.83 10.59
CA ALA A 167 6.32 -8.39 10.81
C ALA A 167 5.35 -7.55 9.95
N ASP A 168 5.58 -6.23 9.93
CA ASP A 168 5.18 -5.38 8.81
C ASP A 168 5.68 -6.00 7.49
N ALA A 169 4.88 -6.03 6.43
CA ALA A 169 5.33 -6.58 5.17
C ALA A 169 6.33 -5.65 4.45
N ALA A 170 6.11 -4.34 4.54
CA ALA A 170 7.02 -3.33 4.03
C ALA A 170 6.95 -2.05 4.86
N VAL A 171 8.11 -1.47 5.16
CA VAL A 171 8.22 -0.19 5.85
C VAL A 171 8.98 0.79 4.96
N VAL A 172 8.39 1.96 4.72
CA VAL A 172 8.97 3.02 3.89
C VAL A 172 8.93 4.35 4.64
N LEU A 173 10.11 4.93 4.85
CA LEU A 173 10.30 6.16 5.63
C LEU A 173 11.05 7.20 4.79
N GLY A 174 10.58 8.46 4.81
CA GLY A 174 11.25 9.62 4.21
C GLY A 174 11.63 9.47 2.73
N THR A 175 10.82 8.75 1.95
CA THR A 175 11.08 8.45 0.54
C THR A 175 10.21 9.31 -0.37
N TRP A 176 10.81 9.84 -1.45
CA TRP A 176 10.09 10.65 -2.44
C TRP A 176 9.86 9.89 -3.74
N HIS A 177 8.74 10.14 -4.43
CA HIS A 177 8.42 9.48 -5.70
C HIS A 177 8.42 7.94 -5.59
N LEU A 178 7.74 7.42 -4.57
CA LEU A 178 7.53 5.99 -4.39
C LEU A 178 6.39 5.51 -5.28
N ASN A 179 6.63 4.46 -6.06
CA ASN A 179 5.60 3.72 -6.79
C ASN A 179 5.51 2.29 -6.25
N TRP A 180 4.30 1.84 -5.91
CA TRP A 180 4.02 0.47 -5.49
C TRP A 180 2.84 -0.07 -6.29
N TRP A 181 3.11 -0.93 -7.27
CA TRP A 181 2.15 -1.31 -8.32
C TRP A 181 2.01 -2.81 -8.52
N GLY A 182 0.81 -3.25 -8.89
CA GLY A 182 0.54 -4.63 -9.34
C GLY A 182 0.94 -5.71 -8.33
N SER A 183 1.04 -5.34 -7.05
CA SER A 183 1.68 -6.13 -6.00
C SER A 183 0.63 -6.77 -5.09
N THR A 184 1.05 -7.76 -4.31
CA THR A 184 0.17 -8.40 -3.31
C THR A 184 0.86 -8.41 -1.96
N ILE A 185 0.16 -7.96 -0.92
CA ILE A 185 0.56 -8.18 0.47
C ILE A 185 -0.53 -9.00 1.13
N GLU A 186 -0.15 -10.15 1.69
CA GLU A 186 -1.09 -11.10 2.26
C GLU A 186 -0.57 -11.70 3.56
N ASN A 187 -1.45 -11.84 4.55
CA ASN A 187 -1.16 -12.54 5.79
C ASN A 187 0.12 -12.03 6.47
N ALA A 188 0.14 -10.71 6.76
CA ALA A 188 1.18 -10.07 7.55
C ALA A 188 0.77 -10.03 9.02
N GLY A 189 1.73 -10.34 9.91
CA GLY A 189 1.53 -10.46 11.36
C GLY A 189 1.37 -9.12 12.08
N GLU A 190 1.83 -8.03 11.46
CA GLU A 190 1.61 -6.65 11.88
C GLU A 190 0.90 -5.86 10.76
N MET A 191 1.54 -4.86 10.16
CA MET A 191 0.97 -4.04 9.08
C MET A 191 1.30 -4.57 7.68
N GLY A 192 0.57 -4.11 6.67
CA GLY A 192 0.88 -4.38 5.28
C GLY A 192 2.00 -3.48 4.77
N LEU A 193 1.60 -2.33 4.22
CA LEU A 193 2.51 -1.28 3.79
C LEU A 193 2.46 -0.12 4.79
N HIS A 194 3.56 0.10 5.47
CA HIS A 194 3.73 1.18 6.43
C HIS A 194 4.51 2.33 5.79
N LEU A 195 3.81 3.40 5.43
CA LEU A 195 4.39 4.65 4.98
C LEU A 195 4.45 5.62 6.16
N GLY A 196 5.56 5.62 6.89
CA GLY A 196 5.72 6.42 8.11
C GLY A 196 6.67 7.60 7.94
N TYR A 197 6.67 8.50 8.90
CA TYR A 197 7.76 9.45 9.08
C TYR A 197 8.17 9.57 10.55
N ASP A 198 9.36 10.11 10.78
CA ASP A 198 9.78 10.56 12.10
C ASP A 198 10.30 12.01 11.95
N GLU A 199 9.53 12.93 12.54
CA GLU A 199 9.71 14.39 12.43
C GLU A 199 11.09 14.81 12.96
N PRO A 200 11.64 15.94 12.49
CA PRO A 200 11.10 16.88 11.50
C PRO A 200 11.54 16.61 10.04
N VAL A 201 12.16 15.46 9.76
CA VAL A 201 13.07 15.34 8.59
C VAL A 201 12.67 14.27 7.56
N ARG A 202 11.68 13.42 7.86
CA ARG A 202 11.48 12.14 7.15
C ARG A 202 10.11 11.98 6.49
N HIS A 203 9.60 13.00 5.79
CA HIS A 203 8.31 12.86 5.11
C HIS A 203 8.38 12.03 3.83
N ASN A 204 7.46 11.08 3.67
CA ASN A 204 7.15 10.50 2.37
C ASN A 204 6.39 11.50 1.51
N ARG A 205 6.76 11.63 0.24
CA ARG A 205 6.16 12.58 -0.72
C ARG A 205 6.02 11.96 -2.10
N TYR A 206 5.07 12.44 -2.89
CA TYR A 206 4.86 11.96 -4.26
C TYR A 206 4.64 10.45 -4.34
N VAL A 207 3.86 9.90 -3.39
CA VAL A 207 3.62 8.46 -3.31
C VAL A 207 2.47 8.02 -4.22
N ARG A 208 2.64 6.86 -4.86
CA ARG A 208 1.62 6.14 -5.63
C ARG A 208 1.55 4.69 -5.19
N VAL A 209 0.39 4.29 -4.68
CA VAL A 209 0.05 2.89 -4.36
C VAL A 209 -1.15 2.51 -5.21
N GLU A 210 -0.93 1.72 -6.26
CA GLU A 210 -1.97 1.45 -7.26
C GLU A 210 -2.05 0.00 -7.73
N TRP A 211 -3.26 -0.48 -8.03
CA TRP A 211 -3.49 -1.82 -8.58
C TRP A 211 -2.94 -2.96 -7.71
N ASN A 212 -2.95 -2.78 -6.39
CA ASN A 212 -2.46 -3.78 -5.44
C ASN A 212 -3.60 -4.53 -4.77
N THR A 213 -3.26 -5.69 -4.22
CA THR A 213 -4.13 -6.46 -3.31
C THR A 213 -3.50 -6.52 -1.93
N PHE A 214 -4.27 -6.14 -0.92
CA PHE A 214 -3.93 -6.26 0.50
C PHE A 214 -4.97 -7.13 1.18
N ARG A 215 -4.58 -8.28 1.72
CA ARG A 215 -5.54 -9.17 2.36
C ARG A 215 -5.03 -9.91 3.57
N ASP A 216 -5.94 -10.23 4.49
CA ASP A 216 -5.64 -11.04 5.68
C ASP A 216 -4.53 -10.44 6.55
N ILE A 217 -4.31 -9.13 6.46
CA ILE A 217 -3.31 -8.43 7.26
C ILE A 217 -3.88 -8.24 8.65
N ARG A 218 -3.08 -8.59 9.64
CA ARG A 218 -3.53 -8.62 11.00
C ARG A 218 -3.89 -7.23 11.52
N VAL A 219 -3.01 -6.25 11.34
CA VAL A 219 -3.27 -4.85 11.72
C VAL A 219 -3.72 -4.08 10.47
N ASN A 220 -3.26 -2.86 10.25
CA ASN A 220 -3.70 -2.04 9.12
C ASN A 220 -3.06 -2.57 7.83
N ALA A 221 -3.85 -2.63 6.77
CA ALA A 221 -3.32 -2.96 5.46
C ALA A 221 -2.34 -1.89 4.96
N LEU A 222 -2.69 -0.64 5.24
CA LEU A 222 -1.98 0.52 4.76
C LEU A 222 -1.99 1.62 5.83
N TRP A 223 -0.81 2.03 6.27
CA TRP A 223 -0.60 3.18 7.14
C TRP A 223 -0.03 4.34 6.32
N LEU A 224 -0.78 5.43 6.20
CA LEU A 224 -0.50 6.56 5.31
C LEU A 224 -0.10 7.80 6.09
N GLN A 225 1.21 7.95 6.32
CA GLN A 225 1.81 9.17 6.83
C GLN A 225 2.64 9.83 5.71
N VAL A 226 1.99 10.71 4.96
CA VAL A 226 2.54 11.35 3.74
C VAL A 226 2.37 12.87 3.77
N SER A 227 3.27 13.59 3.12
CA SER A 227 3.20 15.06 3.00
C SER A 227 3.12 15.45 1.53
N GLY A 228 2.37 16.50 1.22
CA GLY A 228 2.39 17.15 -0.10
C GLY A 228 2.59 18.65 0.00
N ALA A 229 2.75 19.29 -1.16
CA ALA A 229 3.07 20.70 -1.33
C ALA A 229 1.89 21.55 -1.82
N GLY A 230 0.67 21.01 -1.87
CA GLY A 230 -0.51 21.73 -2.36
C GLY A 230 -1.13 21.15 -3.62
N GLY A 231 -0.48 20.16 -4.24
CA GLY A 231 -0.95 19.57 -5.49
C GLY A 231 -2.07 18.57 -5.26
N HIS A 232 -3.10 18.66 -6.11
CA HIS A 232 -4.05 17.56 -6.27
C HIS A 232 -3.28 16.33 -6.73
N TRP A 233 -3.40 15.21 -6.01
CA TRP A 233 -2.57 14.01 -6.20
C TRP A 233 -1.08 14.23 -5.97
N ASP A 234 -0.65 15.03 -5.00
CA ASP A 234 0.73 14.87 -4.54
C ASP A 234 0.93 13.44 -4.05
N ASN A 235 0.00 12.91 -3.25
CA ASN A 235 -0.03 11.50 -2.86
C ASN A 235 -1.31 10.81 -3.36
N GLY A 236 -1.21 9.54 -3.76
CA GLY A 236 -2.29 8.80 -4.41
C GLY A 236 -2.34 7.33 -4.00
N VAL A 237 -3.52 6.87 -3.62
CA VAL A 237 -3.84 5.46 -3.37
C VAL A 237 -5.05 5.10 -4.22
N ALA A 238 -4.84 4.32 -5.29
CA ALA A 238 -5.87 4.16 -6.32
C ALA A 238 -6.04 2.75 -6.86
N ASN A 239 -7.28 2.36 -7.13
CA ASN A 239 -7.61 1.07 -7.76
C ASN A 239 -7.01 -0.15 -7.03
N ASN A 240 -6.90 -0.09 -5.70
CA ASN A 240 -6.44 -1.22 -4.89
C ASN A 240 -7.63 -2.01 -4.33
N TYR A 241 -7.37 -3.27 -3.97
CA TYR A 241 -8.30 -4.16 -3.30
C TYR A 241 -7.80 -4.47 -1.88
N PHE A 242 -8.61 -4.15 -0.87
CA PHE A 242 -8.34 -4.39 0.55
C PHE A 242 -9.43 -5.31 1.11
N GLU A 243 -9.05 -6.46 1.64
CA GLU A 243 -10.00 -7.48 2.13
C GLU A 243 -9.54 -8.13 3.44
N ARG A 244 -10.43 -8.24 4.43
CA ARG A 244 -10.13 -8.94 5.70
C ARG A 244 -8.87 -8.46 6.40
N ASN A 245 -8.58 -7.17 6.32
CA ASN A 245 -7.48 -6.56 7.09
C ASN A 245 -8.00 -6.00 8.42
N HIS A 246 -7.08 -5.63 9.30
CA HIS A 246 -7.37 -5.17 10.67
C HIS A 246 -8.14 -6.20 11.49
N ARG A 247 -7.65 -7.46 11.46
CA ARG A 247 -8.19 -8.57 12.26
C ARG A 247 -7.79 -8.50 13.75
N ALA A 248 -6.73 -7.75 14.07
CA ALA A 248 -6.28 -7.40 15.41
C ALA A 248 -5.52 -6.06 15.38
N GLY A 249 -5.74 -5.17 16.34
CA GLY A 249 -4.90 -3.99 16.52
C GLY A 249 -3.50 -4.27 17.10
N ILE A 250 -2.65 -3.25 17.04
CA ILE A 250 -1.26 -3.28 17.55
C ILE A 250 -1.13 -2.70 18.97
N TYR A 251 -2.08 -1.86 19.40
CA TYR A 251 -2.03 -1.13 20.66
C TYR A 251 -2.96 -1.72 21.72
N SER A 252 -2.52 -1.66 22.98
CA SER A 252 -3.35 -1.98 24.14
C SER A 252 -4.21 -0.78 24.53
N CYS A 253 -5.53 -0.95 24.50
CA CYS A 253 -6.54 -0.03 25.00
C CYS A 253 -7.20 -0.64 26.24
N GLY A 254 -6.64 -0.37 27.42
CA GLY A 254 -7.21 -0.82 28.70
C GLY A 254 -7.18 -2.35 28.89
N GLY A 255 -6.12 -3.03 28.43
CA GLY A 255 -5.98 -4.48 28.53
C GLY A 255 -6.66 -5.27 27.41
N ARG A 256 -7.34 -4.59 26.48
CA ARG A 256 -7.83 -5.12 25.20
C ARG A 256 -7.09 -4.47 24.04
N ILE A 257 -7.33 -4.90 22.82
CA ILE A 257 -6.69 -4.34 21.63
C ILE A 257 -7.52 -3.17 21.09
N CYS A 258 -6.90 -2.06 20.71
CA CYS A 258 -7.62 -0.92 20.14
C CYS A 258 -8.29 -1.28 18.80
N ASP A 259 -9.48 -0.72 18.57
CA ASP A 259 -10.12 -0.72 17.25
C ASP A 259 -9.27 0.07 16.22
N GLY A 260 -9.58 -0.05 14.94
CA GLY A 260 -8.89 0.68 13.88
C GLY A 260 -9.37 0.35 12.47
N GLY A 261 -8.71 0.90 11.45
CA GLY A 261 -9.12 0.80 10.05
C GLY A 261 -8.27 -0.13 9.18
N GLN A 262 -8.81 -0.61 8.06
CA GLN A 262 -7.99 -1.28 7.04
C GLN A 262 -6.97 -0.30 6.43
N ILE A 263 -7.42 0.90 6.09
CA ILE A 263 -6.57 2.01 5.67
C ILE A 263 -6.56 3.05 6.79
N VAL A 264 -5.38 3.45 7.24
CA VAL A 264 -5.21 4.54 8.20
C VAL A 264 -4.57 5.73 7.51
N ILE A 265 -5.30 6.84 7.44
CA ILE A 265 -4.76 8.16 7.15
C ILE A 265 -4.21 8.70 8.47
N ALA A 266 -2.91 8.55 8.64
CA ALA A 266 -2.21 8.80 9.89
C ALA A 266 -2.05 10.31 10.15
N PRO A 267 -1.80 10.73 11.41
CA PRO A 267 -1.66 12.14 11.75
C PRO A 267 -0.61 12.85 10.90
N GLY A 268 -0.96 14.05 10.42
CA GLY A 268 -0.08 14.88 9.60
C GLY A 268 -0.15 14.57 8.10
N ALA A 269 -0.96 13.60 7.69
CA ALA A 269 -1.17 13.30 6.27
C ALA A 269 -1.71 14.53 5.52
N SER A 270 -1.11 14.85 4.38
CA SER A 270 -1.56 15.98 3.56
C SER A 270 -1.51 15.74 2.05
N TRP A 271 -2.42 16.41 1.33
CA TRP A 271 -2.53 16.41 -0.13
C TRP A 271 -2.55 15.00 -0.72
N LEU A 272 -3.51 14.21 -0.23
CA LEU A 272 -3.65 12.78 -0.48
C LEU A 272 -5.00 12.50 -1.13
N THR A 273 -5.02 11.68 -2.18
CA THR A 273 -6.25 11.19 -2.80
C THR A 273 -6.36 9.67 -2.68
N LEU A 274 -7.48 9.20 -2.11
CA LEU A 274 -7.90 7.81 -2.12
C LEU A 274 -9.01 7.66 -3.16
N TYR A 275 -8.77 6.92 -4.24
CA TYR A 275 -9.66 6.86 -5.39
C TYR A 275 -9.92 5.44 -5.92
N LYS A 276 -11.18 5.07 -6.15
CA LYS A 276 -11.54 3.78 -6.78
C LYS A 276 -10.97 2.55 -6.08
N ASN A 277 -10.75 2.63 -4.77
CA ASN A 277 -10.36 1.45 -4.01
C ASN A 277 -11.60 0.65 -3.62
N VAL A 278 -11.42 -0.66 -3.48
CA VAL A 278 -12.38 -1.55 -2.84
C VAL A 278 -11.83 -1.91 -1.47
N VAL A 279 -12.57 -1.57 -0.41
CA VAL A 279 -12.23 -1.87 0.97
C VAL A 279 -13.37 -2.69 1.54
N THR A 280 -13.13 -3.95 1.88
CA THR A 280 -14.22 -4.86 2.24
C THR A 280 -13.88 -5.84 3.36
N ASP A 281 -14.90 -6.31 4.05
CA ASP A 281 -14.89 -7.51 4.89
C ASP A 281 -13.89 -7.45 6.06
N SER A 282 -13.81 -6.34 6.81
CA SER A 282 -13.00 -6.31 8.05
C SER A 282 -13.81 -6.60 9.29
N SER A 283 -13.19 -7.34 10.20
CA SER A 283 -13.73 -7.61 11.54
C SER A 283 -12.59 -7.80 12.53
N CYS A 284 -12.70 -7.25 13.74
CA CYS A 284 -11.71 -7.46 14.80
C CYS A 284 -12.34 -8.10 16.05
N GLY A 285 -12.45 -9.42 16.09
CA GLY A 285 -13.07 -10.13 17.22
C GLY A 285 -12.36 -9.95 18.58
N VAL A 286 -11.13 -9.45 18.56
CA VAL A 286 -10.28 -9.24 19.75
C VAL A 286 -10.13 -7.77 20.17
N CYS A 287 -10.74 -6.84 19.42
CA CYS A 287 -10.69 -5.40 19.71
C CYS A 287 -11.66 -4.99 20.83
N VAL A 288 -11.47 -3.80 21.42
CA VAL A 288 -12.27 -3.28 22.55
C VAL A 288 -13.76 -3.33 22.23
N ASN A 289 -14.15 -2.80 21.08
CA ASN A 289 -15.54 -2.75 20.63
C ASN A 289 -15.88 -3.81 19.59
N GLY A 290 -14.89 -4.54 19.09
CA GLY A 290 -15.07 -5.46 17.97
C GLY A 290 -15.00 -4.76 16.60
N ASP A 291 -14.77 -3.44 16.60
CA ASP A 291 -14.86 -2.59 15.43
C ASP A 291 -13.59 -2.72 14.58
N ALA A 292 -13.78 -2.90 13.28
CA ALA A 292 -12.74 -2.73 12.28
C ALA A 292 -13.28 -1.85 11.16
N HIS A 293 -12.84 -0.59 11.12
CA HIS A 293 -13.30 0.43 10.17
C HIS A 293 -12.75 0.18 8.76
N GLY A 294 -13.42 0.73 7.75
CA GLY A 294 -12.90 0.71 6.37
C GLY A 294 -11.70 1.64 6.22
N ILE A 295 -11.97 2.95 6.31
CA ILE A 295 -10.97 4.02 6.27
C ILE A 295 -11.02 4.78 7.59
N GLU A 296 -9.91 4.75 8.32
CA GLU A 296 -9.70 5.52 9.55
C GLU A 296 -8.85 6.75 9.24
N MET A 297 -9.20 7.87 9.85
CA MET A 297 -8.55 9.17 9.63
C MET A 297 -8.21 9.85 10.94
N ASN A 298 -7.07 10.53 10.94
CA ASN A 298 -6.61 11.41 12.00
C ASN A 298 -6.52 12.86 11.51
N THR A 299 -5.86 13.73 12.27
CA THR A 299 -5.56 15.11 11.84
C THR A 299 -4.88 15.13 10.47
N LEU A 300 -5.48 15.86 9.52
CA LEU A 300 -5.11 15.83 8.10
C LEU A 300 -5.39 17.17 7.40
N THR A 301 -4.82 17.35 6.21
CA THR A 301 -5.09 18.54 5.37
C THR A 301 -5.11 18.23 3.88
N GLY A 302 -6.13 18.69 3.14
CA GLY A 302 -6.16 18.54 1.68
C GLY A 302 -6.33 17.08 1.25
N VAL A 303 -7.19 16.33 1.94
CA VAL A 303 -7.43 14.90 1.67
C VAL A 303 -8.73 14.71 0.90
N LYS A 304 -8.70 13.82 -0.09
CA LYS A 304 -9.88 13.44 -0.87
C LYS A 304 -10.11 11.94 -0.82
N ILE A 305 -11.33 11.53 -0.52
CA ILE A 305 -11.79 10.13 -0.52
C ILE A 305 -12.93 10.05 -1.53
N LEU A 306 -12.61 9.56 -2.72
CA LEU A 306 -13.45 9.68 -3.91
C LEU A 306 -13.74 8.32 -4.55
N ASP A 307 -15.00 8.06 -4.88
CA ASP A 307 -15.40 6.91 -5.73
C ASP A 307 -14.87 5.54 -5.22
N ASN A 308 -14.73 5.39 -3.90
CA ASN A 308 -14.34 4.12 -3.29
C ASN A 308 -15.58 3.28 -2.98
N ARG A 309 -15.42 1.96 -3.00
CA ARG A 309 -16.40 1.01 -2.47
C ARG A 309 -15.92 0.53 -1.10
N VAL A 310 -16.70 0.80 -0.06
CA VAL A 310 -16.38 0.48 1.34
C VAL A 310 -17.51 -0.32 1.94
N SER A 311 -17.28 -1.61 2.22
CA SER A 311 -18.37 -2.53 2.55
C SER A 311 -18.06 -3.60 3.59
N ASN A 312 -19.11 -4.08 4.26
CA ASN A 312 -19.07 -5.27 5.15
C ASN A 312 -18.04 -5.17 6.28
N HIS A 313 -17.89 -3.97 6.86
CA HIS A 313 -17.05 -3.75 8.02
C HIS A 313 -17.85 -3.90 9.31
N SER A 314 -17.29 -4.60 10.32
CA SER A 314 -17.86 -4.63 11.68
C SER A 314 -17.81 -3.27 12.39
N GLY A 315 -17.20 -2.26 11.76
CA GLY A 315 -17.16 -0.90 12.26
C GLY A 315 -17.82 0.11 11.31
N ILE A 316 -17.15 1.23 11.15
CA ILE A 316 -17.62 2.40 10.41
C ILE A 316 -16.95 2.40 9.04
N SER A 317 -17.68 2.77 8.00
CA SER A 317 -17.14 2.90 6.64
C SER A 317 -15.94 3.86 6.58
N ILE A 318 -16.17 5.13 6.95
CA ILE A 318 -15.17 6.18 7.02
C ILE A 318 -15.26 6.84 8.40
N TYR A 319 -14.16 6.82 9.13
CA TYR A 319 -14.10 7.17 10.55
C TYR A 319 -13.02 8.21 10.83
N ALA A 320 -13.37 9.29 11.53
CA ALA A 320 -12.40 10.23 12.07
C ALA A 320 -12.21 10.01 13.58
N ASN A 321 -10.95 9.87 14.02
CA ASN A 321 -10.61 9.75 15.43
C ASN A 321 -10.98 11.00 16.24
N SER A 322 -11.32 10.80 17.51
CA SER A 322 -11.56 11.87 18.46
C SER A 322 -10.39 12.86 18.49
N ASN A 323 -10.69 14.15 18.69
CA ASN A 323 -9.71 15.25 18.70
C ASN A 323 -8.95 15.50 17.38
N SER A 324 -9.36 14.89 16.27
CA SER A 324 -8.74 15.15 14.96
C SER A 324 -9.12 16.54 14.42
N VAL A 325 -8.17 17.20 13.76
CA VAL A 325 -8.42 18.42 12.97
C VAL A 325 -8.46 18.05 11.49
N LEU A 326 -9.64 18.20 10.88
CA LEU A 326 -9.88 17.88 9.47
C LEU A 326 -9.94 19.19 8.68
N ASN A 327 -8.91 19.47 7.88
CA ASN A 327 -8.85 20.65 7.05
C ASN A 327 -8.90 20.28 5.55
N ASP A 328 -9.72 20.97 4.77
CA ASP A 328 -9.84 20.76 3.32
C ASP A 328 -10.06 19.27 2.95
N LEU A 329 -11.05 18.65 3.58
CA LEU A 329 -11.42 17.25 3.39
C LEU A 329 -12.61 17.13 2.43
N GLU A 330 -12.49 16.27 1.43
CA GLU A 330 -13.59 15.89 0.55
C GLU A 330 -13.89 14.39 0.64
N ILE A 331 -15.14 14.03 0.93
CA ILE A 331 -15.65 12.65 0.87
C ILE A 331 -16.81 12.61 -0.11
N SER A 332 -16.56 12.15 -1.33
CA SER A 332 -17.56 12.23 -2.39
C SER A 332 -17.67 10.96 -3.25
N TRP A 333 -18.87 10.67 -3.73
CA TRP A 333 -19.14 9.60 -4.71
C TRP A 333 -18.80 8.18 -4.25
N ASN A 334 -18.64 7.94 -2.95
CA ASN A 334 -18.34 6.61 -2.43
C ASN A 334 -19.60 5.74 -2.34
N GLN A 335 -19.42 4.42 -2.43
CA GLN A 335 -20.45 3.41 -2.14
C GLN A 335 -20.16 2.81 -0.77
N LEU A 336 -21.02 3.06 0.22
CA LEU A 336 -20.78 2.74 1.62
C LEU A 336 -21.91 1.84 2.16
N PHE A 337 -21.74 0.51 2.15
CA PHE A 337 -22.86 -0.40 2.41
C PHE A 337 -22.48 -1.66 3.21
N GLY A 338 -23.45 -2.24 3.92
CA GLY A 338 -23.23 -3.46 4.71
C GLY A 338 -22.30 -3.29 5.92
N ASN A 339 -21.95 -2.06 6.30
CA ASN A 339 -21.14 -1.77 7.48
C ASN A 339 -22.04 -1.57 8.69
N ASP A 340 -21.51 -1.79 9.90
CA ASP A 340 -22.24 -1.46 11.15
C ASP A 340 -22.69 0.01 11.16
N ARG A 341 -21.88 0.90 10.57
CA ARG A 341 -22.30 2.26 10.20
C ARG A 341 -21.82 2.65 8.81
N ASN A 342 -22.78 2.84 7.91
CA ASN A 342 -22.53 3.23 6.52
C ASN A 342 -22.15 4.71 6.35
N ALA A 343 -22.78 5.63 7.08
CA ALA A 343 -22.48 7.06 6.93
C ALA A 343 -21.12 7.41 7.57
N PRO A 344 -20.29 8.26 6.93
CA PRO A 344 -19.06 8.75 7.53
C PRO A 344 -19.30 9.37 8.91
N GLN A 345 -18.44 9.07 9.88
CA GLN A 345 -18.56 9.58 11.26
C GLN A 345 -17.47 10.62 11.53
N LEU A 346 -17.83 11.90 11.46
CA LEU A 346 -16.93 13.06 11.55
C LEU A 346 -17.25 14.00 12.74
N ASP A 347 -18.10 13.57 13.66
CA ASP A 347 -18.69 14.36 14.73
C ASP A 347 -18.39 13.82 16.14
N ARG A 348 -17.37 12.94 16.26
CA ARG A 348 -16.89 12.47 17.55
C ARG A 348 -16.31 13.62 18.40
N SER A 349 -16.22 13.36 19.71
CA SER A 349 -15.74 14.33 20.69
C SER A 349 -14.41 14.98 20.25
N GLY A 350 -14.42 16.31 20.18
CA GLY A 350 -13.24 17.12 19.87
C GLY A 350 -12.82 17.18 18.40
N VAL A 351 -13.55 16.54 17.47
CA VAL A 351 -13.25 16.66 16.04
C VAL A 351 -13.54 18.08 15.55
N GLN A 352 -12.54 18.72 14.94
CA GLN A 352 -12.65 20.05 14.33
C GLN A 352 -12.71 19.91 12.82
N ARG A 353 -13.59 20.69 12.17
CA ARG A 353 -13.89 20.58 10.73
C ARG A 353 -13.77 21.94 10.07
N ASN A 354 -12.81 22.08 9.17
CA ASN A 354 -12.59 23.28 8.37
C ASN A 354 -12.64 22.89 6.89
N ASN A 355 -13.55 23.50 6.11
CA ASN A 355 -13.74 23.18 4.68
C ASN A 355 -13.96 21.68 4.40
N VAL A 356 -14.83 21.04 5.18
CA VAL A 356 -15.17 19.63 5.00
C VAL A 356 -16.41 19.50 4.10
N VAL A 357 -16.28 18.73 3.02
CA VAL A 357 -17.36 18.43 2.07
C VAL A 357 -17.67 16.94 2.11
N VAL A 358 -18.94 16.59 2.34
CA VAL A 358 -19.45 15.21 2.27
C VAL A 358 -20.68 15.20 1.37
N GLN A 359 -20.58 14.60 0.17
CA GLN A 359 -21.67 14.67 -0.81
C GLN A 359 -21.67 13.50 -1.80
N GLY A 360 -22.83 13.17 -2.37
CA GLY A 360 -22.93 12.17 -3.45
C GLY A 360 -22.54 10.74 -3.05
N ASN A 361 -22.39 10.44 -1.75
CA ASN A 361 -22.13 9.09 -1.27
C ASN A 361 -23.45 8.30 -1.26
N SER A 362 -23.40 7.04 -1.68
CA SER A 362 -24.53 6.10 -1.68
C SER A 362 -24.35 5.05 -0.58
N ALA A 363 -25.47 4.49 -0.12
CA ALA A 363 -25.52 3.43 0.87
C ALA A 363 -26.07 2.13 0.29
#